data_AF-A0A8H5MID1-F1
#
_entry.id   AF-A0A8H5MID1-F1
#
_cell.length_a   1.000
_cell.length_b   1.000
_cell.length_c   1.000
_cell.angle_alpha   90.00
_cell.angle_beta   90.00
_cell.angle_gamma   90.00
#
_symmetry.space_group_name_H-M   'P 1'
#
loop_
_entity.id
_entity.type
_entity.pdbx_description
1 polymer ?
#
loop_
_entity_poly.entity_id
_entity_poly.type
_entity_poly.pdbx_seq_one_letter_code
_entity_poly.pdbx_strand_id
1 'polypeptide(L)'
;MAPGSIDPVPQTWQSTVERKKQQQRDILSKALLKLESNKDLQHIDINQLANTTQTLSLISNGQLTCKTVVQDLIGRAIQVHQQTNCLTEVAFEDALRQAEELDAYMINNKQPMGPLHGAVVTLKDQFNIKGYDSTLGYVGRSFILATKDAILVKMLKSLGAIVLAKSNLPQSIMWCETENPLWGLTTNPMNKDYTPGGSTGGEAVLIYCGAS
;
A
#
# COMPACT_ATOMS: atom_id res chain seq x y z
N MET A 1 9.85 16.21 44.59
CA MET A 1 9.68 15.08 43.66
C MET A 1 9.09 13.94 44.47
N ALA A 2 7.90 13.47 44.12
CA ALA A 2 7.27 12.36 44.84
C ALA A 2 7.97 11.04 44.44
N PRO A 3 8.49 10.25 45.38
CA PRO A 3 9.04 8.93 45.09
C PRO A 3 7.89 7.95 44.88
N GLY A 4 7.74 7.41 43.67
CA GLY A 4 6.70 6.40 43.41
C GLY A 4 6.04 6.42 42.04
N SER A 5 6.47 7.24 41.08
CA SER A 5 6.06 7.02 39.70
C SER A 5 6.77 5.76 39.20
N ILE A 6 6.05 4.63 39.16
CA ILE A 6 6.46 3.44 38.42
C ILE A 6 6.72 3.91 36.99
N ASP A 7 7.98 3.85 36.55
CA ASP A 7 8.31 4.06 35.14
C ASP A 7 7.40 3.15 34.31
N PRO A 8 6.76 3.65 33.24
CA PRO A 8 5.89 2.82 32.43
C PRO A 8 6.67 1.58 32.01
N VAL A 9 6.07 0.39 32.22
CA VAL A 9 6.67 -0.91 31.88
C VAL A 9 7.33 -0.78 30.50
N PRO A 10 8.66 -1.04 30.37
CA PRO A 10 9.35 -0.88 29.11
C PRO A 10 8.61 -1.65 28.02
N GLN A 11 8.18 -0.96 26.97
CA GLN A 11 7.51 -1.63 25.85
C GLN A 11 8.49 -2.64 25.24
N THR A 12 8.13 -3.92 25.28
CA THR A 12 8.91 -4.96 24.64
C THR A 12 8.78 -4.81 23.12
N TRP A 13 9.78 -5.26 22.37
CA TRP A 13 9.72 -5.21 20.91
C TRP A 13 8.51 -6.01 20.37
N GLN A 14 8.12 -7.10 21.04
CA GLN A 14 6.91 -7.87 20.71
C GLN A 14 5.63 -7.03 20.84
N SER A 15 5.53 -6.19 21.89
CA SER A 15 4.39 -5.28 22.05
C SER A 15 4.32 -4.24 20.94
N THR A 16 5.47 -3.75 20.46
CA THR A 16 5.56 -2.86 19.29
C THR A 16 5.06 -3.55 18.02
N VAL A 17 5.50 -4.79 17.80
CA VAL A 17 5.08 -5.62 16.65
C VAL A 17 3.56 -5.83 16.66
N GLU A 18 3.00 -6.24 17.80
CA GLU A 18 1.57 -6.52 17.89
C GLU A 18 0.74 -5.26 17.62
N ARG A 19 1.15 -4.10 18.16
CA ARG A 19 0.48 -2.83 17.89
C ARG A 19 0.54 -2.44 16.41
N LYS A 20 1.68 -2.60 15.73
CA LYS A 20 1.79 -2.28 14.30
C LYS A 20 0.94 -3.21 13.44
N LYS A 21 0.94 -4.51 13.74
CA LYS A 21 0.07 -5.47 13.04
C LYS A 21 -1.41 -5.21 13.31
N GLN A 22 -1.79 -4.85 14.54
CA GLN A 22 -3.16 -4.46 14.86
C GLN A 22 -3.58 -3.21 14.08
N GLN A 23 -2.75 -2.17 14.04
CA GLN A 23 -3.02 -0.97 13.24
C GLN A 23 -3.24 -1.31 11.76
N GLN A 24 -2.42 -2.18 11.19
CA GLN A 24 -2.59 -2.65 9.81
C GLN A 24 -3.92 -3.39 9.63
N ARG A 25 -4.23 -4.36 10.49
CA ARG A 25 -5.49 -5.12 10.44
C ARG A 25 -6.71 -4.22 10.56
N ASP A 26 -6.66 -3.20 11.42
CA ASP A 26 -7.76 -2.25 11.60
C ASP A 26 -8.01 -1.44 10.33
N ILE A 27 -6.94 -0.96 9.67
CA ILE A 27 -7.05 -0.23 8.39
C ILE A 27 -7.65 -1.13 7.31
N LEU A 28 -7.14 -2.36 7.17
CA LEU A 28 -7.64 -3.32 6.17
C LEU A 28 -9.12 -3.66 6.40
N SER A 29 -9.51 -3.91 7.66
CA SER A 29 -10.88 -4.25 8.03
C SER A 29 -11.83 -3.08 7.78
N LYS A 30 -11.42 -1.86 8.17
CA LYS A 30 -12.19 -0.64 7.90
C LYS A 30 -12.37 -0.39 6.40
N ALA A 31 -11.33 -0.64 5.59
CA ALA A 31 -11.40 -0.49 4.14
C ALA A 31 -12.33 -1.53 3.50
N LEU A 32 -12.26 -2.80 3.93
CA LEU A 32 -13.14 -3.86 3.46
C LEU A 32 -14.61 -3.53 3.73
N LEU A 33 -14.94 -3.12 4.97
CA LEU A 33 -16.31 -2.72 5.34
C LEU A 33 -16.83 -1.55 4.49
N LYS A 34 -15.97 -0.56 4.21
CA LYS A 34 -16.33 0.56 3.32
C LYS A 34 -16.64 0.08 1.90
N LEU A 35 -15.85 -0.84 1.35
CA LEU A 35 -16.09 -1.42 0.03
C LEU A 35 -17.39 -2.22 -0.01
N GLU A 36 -17.65 -3.09 0.97
CA GLU A 36 -18.89 -3.90 1.05
C GLU A 36 -20.15 -3.04 1.20
N SER A 37 -20.04 -1.87 1.87
CA SER A 37 -21.16 -0.94 2.03
C SER A 37 -21.46 -0.10 0.78
N ASN A 38 -20.54 -0.03 -0.18
CA ASN A 38 -20.66 0.82 -1.35
C ASN A 38 -21.36 0.08 -2.50
N LYS A 39 -22.69 0.25 -2.59
CA LYS A 39 -23.53 -0.34 -3.63
C LYS A 39 -23.25 0.20 -5.05
N ASP A 40 -22.57 1.34 -5.15
CA ASP A 40 -22.24 2.01 -6.42
C ASP A 40 -20.87 1.58 -6.96
N LEU A 41 -20.19 0.63 -6.29
CA LEU A 41 -19.02 -0.03 -6.86
C LEU A 41 -19.45 -0.78 -8.12
N GLN A 42 -19.22 -0.15 -9.27
CA GLN A 42 -19.11 -0.88 -10.51
C GLN A 42 -17.99 -1.88 -10.32
N HIS A 43 -18.33 -3.17 -10.22
CA HIS A 43 -17.40 -4.26 -10.40
C HIS A 43 -16.91 -4.20 -11.85
N ILE A 44 -15.96 -3.32 -12.12
CA ILE A 44 -15.16 -3.43 -13.31
C ILE A 44 -14.30 -4.64 -13.07
N ASP A 45 -14.52 -5.68 -13.87
CA ASP A 45 -13.59 -6.80 -13.91
C ASP A 45 -12.29 -6.29 -14.53
N ILE A 46 -11.43 -5.66 -13.72
CA ILE A 46 -10.15 -5.13 -14.17
C ILE A 46 -9.23 -6.28 -14.64
N ASN A 47 -9.56 -7.55 -14.38
CA ASN A 47 -8.88 -8.67 -15.05
C ASN A 47 -9.08 -8.64 -16.58
N GLN A 48 -10.06 -7.88 -17.10
CA GLN A 48 -10.24 -7.59 -18.53
C GLN A 48 -9.43 -6.37 -19.00
N LEU A 49 -8.89 -5.54 -18.08
CA LEU A 49 -7.92 -4.49 -18.41
C LEU A 49 -6.53 -5.13 -18.41
N ALA A 50 -6.11 -5.59 -19.58
CA ALA A 50 -4.95 -6.46 -19.77
C ALA A 50 -3.61 -5.83 -19.35
N ASN A 51 -3.53 -4.52 -19.11
CA ASN A 51 -2.34 -3.83 -18.59
C ASN A 51 -2.62 -2.36 -18.19
N THR A 52 -1.69 -1.76 -17.45
CA THR A 52 -1.72 -0.35 -16.99
C THR A 52 -2.03 0.65 -18.11
N THR A 53 -1.49 0.46 -19.32
CA THR A 53 -1.71 1.38 -20.45
C THR A 53 -3.17 1.45 -20.85
N GLN A 54 -3.88 0.33 -20.85
CA GLN A 54 -5.32 0.31 -21.14
C GLN A 54 -6.12 1.03 -20.07
N THR A 55 -5.83 0.76 -18.79
CA THR A 55 -6.49 1.46 -17.67
C THR A 55 -6.32 2.98 -17.76
N LEU A 56 -5.09 3.43 -18.02
CA LEU A 56 -4.80 4.86 -18.19
C LEU A 56 -5.52 5.47 -19.39
N SER A 57 -5.63 4.75 -20.51
CA SER A 57 -6.38 5.21 -21.67
C SER A 57 -7.88 5.35 -21.38
N LEU A 58 -8.46 4.43 -20.61
CA LEU A 58 -9.87 4.52 -20.22
C LEU A 58 -10.12 5.70 -19.27
N ILE A 59 -9.19 5.96 -18.35
CA ILE A 59 -9.24 7.15 -17.49
C ILE A 59 -9.14 8.43 -18.32
N SER A 60 -8.17 8.52 -19.24
CA SER A 60 -7.99 9.71 -20.08
C SER A 60 -9.19 9.99 -21.00
N ASN A 61 -9.92 8.94 -21.39
CA ASN A 61 -11.12 9.04 -22.22
C ASN A 61 -12.41 9.27 -21.40
N GLY A 62 -12.31 9.37 -20.06
CA GLY A 62 -13.46 9.57 -19.17
C GLY A 62 -14.37 8.35 -19.05
N GLN A 63 -13.91 7.18 -19.47
CA GLN A 63 -14.64 5.92 -19.37
C GLN A 63 -14.50 5.30 -17.97
N LEU A 64 -13.40 5.61 -17.27
CA LEU A 64 -13.13 5.23 -15.89
C LEU A 64 -12.72 6.43 -15.05
N THR A 65 -12.95 6.35 -13.74
CA THR A 65 -12.41 7.32 -12.78
C THR A 65 -11.24 6.71 -12.02
N CYS A 66 -10.28 7.54 -11.60
CA CYS A 66 -9.19 7.13 -10.72
C CYS A 66 -9.74 6.51 -9.44
N LYS A 67 -10.81 7.09 -8.88
CA LYS A 67 -11.46 6.59 -7.66
C LYS A 67 -11.93 5.14 -7.83
N THR A 68 -12.61 4.82 -8.93
CA THR A 68 -13.10 3.45 -9.15
C THR A 68 -11.95 2.46 -9.27
N VAL A 69 -10.88 2.82 -9.98
CA VAL A 69 -9.68 1.96 -10.12
C VAL A 69 -9.00 1.73 -8.77
N VAL A 70 -8.85 2.77 -7.95
CA VAL A 70 -8.26 2.65 -6.60
C VAL A 70 -9.13 1.76 -5.71
N GLN A 71 -10.45 1.93 -5.70
CA GLN A 71 -11.33 1.11 -4.87
C GLN A 71 -11.23 -0.39 -5.21
N ASP A 72 -11.18 -0.72 -6.50
CA ASP A 72 -11.03 -2.11 -6.94
C ASP A 72 -9.67 -2.69 -6.53
N LEU A 73 -8.58 -1.93 -6.72
CA LEU A 73 -7.24 -2.36 -6.30
C LEU A 73 -7.09 -2.47 -4.78
N ILE A 74 -7.80 -1.67 -3.98
CA ILE A 74 -7.88 -1.85 -2.52
C ILE A 74 -8.47 -3.23 -2.21
N GLY A 75 -9.58 -3.60 -2.85
CA GLY A 75 -10.23 -4.90 -2.65
C GLY A 75 -9.28 -6.06 -2.97
N ARG A 76 -8.60 -6.00 -4.11
CA ARG A 76 -7.60 -7.00 -4.51
C ARG A 76 -6.39 -7.03 -3.58
N ALA A 77 -5.85 -5.88 -3.18
CA ALA A 77 -4.72 -5.81 -2.25
C ALA A 77 -5.07 -6.44 -0.88
N ILE A 78 -6.29 -6.24 -0.37
CA ILE A 78 -6.75 -6.89 0.87
C ILE A 78 -6.77 -8.42 0.71
N GLN A 79 -7.35 -8.93 -0.36
CA GLN A 79 -7.43 -10.37 -0.63
C GLN A 79 -6.04 -11.00 -0.76
N VAL A 80 -5.15 -10.37 -1.53
CA VAL A 80 -3.77 -10.84 -1.73
C VAL A 80 -3.00 -10.79 -0.41
N HIS A 81 -3.17 -9.74 0.39
CA HIS A 81 -2.53 -9.62 1.69
C HIS A 81 -2.99 -10.71 2.66
N GLN A 82 -4.29 -11.04 2.69
CA GLN A 82 -4.81 -12.13 3.52
C GLN A 82 -4.17 -13.49 3.17
N GLN A 83 -3.86 -13.72 1.90
CA GLN A 83 -3.25 -14.96 1.43
C GLN A 83 -1.74 -15.02 1.64
N THR A 84 -1.05 -13.87 1.57
CA THR A 84 0.41 -13.82 1.40
C THR A 84 1.16 -12.94 2.38
N ASN A 85 0.49 -12.11 3.17
CA ASN A 85 1.11 -11.15 4.10
C ASN A 85 2.12 -10.21 3.39
N CYS A 86 1.74 -9.64 2.25
CA CYS A 86 2.64 -8.86 1.38
C CYS A 86 2.70 -7.34 1.63
N LEU A 87 1.86 -6.80 2.54
CA LEU A 87 1.75 -5.35 2.79
C LEU A 87 2.43 -4.99 4.11
N THR A 88 2.94 -3.76 4.22
CA THR A 88 3.39 -3.12 5.46
C THR A 88 2.44 -1.97 5.82
N GLU A 89 2.80 -0.74 5.49
CA GLU A 89 1.95 0.43 5.68
C GLU A 89 0.86 0.50 4.60
N VAL A 90 -0.38 0.73 4.99
CA VAL A 90 -1.54 0.74 4.09
C VAL A 90 -2.00 2.18 3.89
N ALA A 91 -1.88 2.71 2.67
CA ALA A 91 -2.13 4.11 2.35
C ALA A 91 -3.49 4.37 1.66
N PHE A 92 -4.46 3.48 1.86
CA PHE A 92 -5.73 3.48 1.13
C PHE A 92 -6.55 4.78 1.26
N GLU A 93 -6.60 5.40 2.44
CA GLU A 93 -7.34 6.66 2.62
C GLU A 93 -6.68 7.82 1.84
N ASP A 94 -5.35 7.89 1.85
CA ASP A 94 -4.59 8.87 1.06
C ASP A 94 -4.70 8.59 -0.44
N ALA A 95 -4.68 7.32 -0.84
CA ALA A 95 -4.84 6.90 -2.23
C ALA A 95 -6.21 7.31 -2.79
N LEU A 96 -7.28 7.09 -2.03
CA LEU A 96 -8.65 7.50 -2.40
C LEU A 96 -8.78 9.02 -2.51
N ARG A 97 -8.22 9.77 -1.56
CA ARG A 97 -8.20 11.23 -1.61
C ARG A 97 -7.44 11.73 -2.86
N GLN A 98 -6.27 11.16 -3.14
CA GLN A 98 -5.49 11.53 -4.32
C GLN A 98 -6.24 11.19 -5.62
N ALA A 99 -6.97 10.07 -5.65
CA ALA A 99 -7.79 9.68 -6.79
C ALA A 99 -8.89 10.72 -7.07
N GLU A 100 -9.59 11.17 -6.03
CA GLU A 100 -10.62 12.22 -6.14
C GLU A 100 -10.03 13.56 -6.62
N GLU A 101 -8.84 13.92 -6.14
CA GLU A 101 -8.11 15.11 -6.59
C GLU A 101 -7.74 15.03 -8.08
N LEU A 102 -7.33 13.86 -8.55
CA LEU A 102 -6.98 13.62 -9.96
C LEU A 102 -8.22 13.62 -10.86
N ASP A 103 -9.31 12.99 -10.43
CA ASP A 103 -10.58 13.02 -11.15
C ASP A 103 -11.09 14.47 -11.30
N ALA A 104 -11.05 15.25 -10.22
CA ALA A 104 -11.40 16.67 -10.25
C ALA A 104 -10.45 17.48 -11.17
N TYR A 105 -9.15 17.20 -11.13
CA TYR A 105 -8.17 17.81 -12.03
C TYR A 105 -8.52 17.54 -13.50
N MET A 106 -8.81 16.29 -13.86
CA MET A 106 -9.16 15.90 -15.23
C MET A 106 -10.42 16.62 -15.71
N ILE A 107 -11.45 16.71 -14.85
CA ILE A 107 -12.70 17.43 -15.16
C ILE A 107 -12.45 18.91 -15.42
N ASN A 108 -11.64 19.56 -14.59
CA ASN A 108 -11.41 21.01 -14.65
C ASN A 108 -10.47 21.41 -15.79
N ASN A 109 -9.44 20.61 -16.05
CA ASN A 109 -8.38 20.95 -17.01
C ASN A 109 -8.59 20.30 -18.39
N LYS A 110 -9.48 19.30 -18.51
CA LYS A 110 -9.72 18.51 -19.73
C LYS A 110 -8.45 17.84 -20.28
N GLN A 111 -7.46 17.59 -19.43
CA GLN A 111 -6.20 16.94 -19.76
C GLN A 111 -5.63 16.24 -18.52
N PRO A 112 -4.85 15.16 -18.69
CA PRO A 112 -4.21 14.47 -17.58
C PRO A 112 -3.14 15.36 -16.92
N MET A 113 -2.97 15.20 -15.61
CA MET A 113 -1.92 15.90 -14.83
C MET A 113 -0.50 15.57 -15.33
N GLY A 114 -0.33 14.37 -15.88
CA GLY A 114 0.95 13.86 -16.35
C GLY A 114 0.79 12.46 -16.95
N PRO A 115 1.90 11.84 -17.40
CA PRO A 115 1.89 10.56 -18.09
C PRO A 115 1.44 9.38 -17.20
N LEU A 116 1.41 9.56 -15.88
CA LEU A 116 0.99 8.54 -14.91
C LEU A 116 -0.35 8.91 -14.25
N HIS A 117 -1.12 9.84 -14.81
CA HIS A 117 -2.39 10.29 -14.23
C HIS A 117 -3.36 9.13 -13.97
N GLY A 118 -3.58 8.81 -12.70
CA GLY A 118 -4.43 7.70 -12.27
C GLY A 118 -3.73 6.33 -12.23
N ALA A 119 -2.44 6.26 -12.55
CA ALA A 119 -1.65 5.04 -12.39
C ALA A 119 -1.52 4.73 -10.90
N VAL A 120 -2.01 3.58 -10.47
CA VAL A 120 -1.84 3.12 -9.09
C VAL A 120 -0.51 2.37 -9.00
N VAL A 121 0.19 2.53 -7.89
CA VAL A 121 1.45 1.83 -7.62
C VAL A 121 1.56 1.46 -6.14
N THR A 122 2.25 0.36 -5.83
CA THR A 122 2.81 0.10 -4.50
C THR A 122 4.30 0.41 -4.45
N LEU A 123 4.83 0.63 -3.24
CA LEU A 123 6.23 0.94 -3.04
C LEU A 123 6.83 0.13 -1.90
N LYS A 124 7.98 -0.49 -2.17
CA LYS A 124 8.73 -1.25 -1.16
C LYS A 124 8.96 -0.44 0.11
N ASP A 125 8.88 -1.09 1.27
CA ASP A 125 8.86 -0.43 2.60
C ASP A 125 10.04 0.56 2.87
N GLN A 126 11.13 0.46 2.14
CA GLN A 126 12.27 1.39 2.23
C GLN A 126 11.96 2.82 1.79
N PHE A 127 10.95 3.04 0.94
CA PHE A 127 10.67 4.36 0.40
C PHE A 127 9.82 5.19 1.36
N ASN A 128 10.31 6.38 1.71
CA ASN A 128 9.56 7.32 2.53
C ASN A 128 8.31 7.81 1.79
N ILE A 129 7.15 7.61 2.41
CA ILE A 129 5.90 8.26 2.06
C ILE A 129 5.53 9.12 3.27
N LYS A 130 5.32 10.42 3.06
CA LYS A 130 4.97 11.35 4.14
C LYS A 130 3.77 10.81 4.92
N GLY A 131 3.88 10.77 6.25
CA GLY A 131 2.81 10.29 7.13
C GLY A 131 2.80 8.78 7.39
N TYR A 132 3.73 8.02 6.79
CA TYR A 132 3.87 6.58 6.99
C TYR A 132 5.28 6.22 7.46
N ASP A 133 5.41 5.08 8.14
CA ASP A 133 6.72 4.56 8.56
C ASP A 133 7.52 4.06 7.35
N SER A 134 8.86 4.09 7.46
CA SER A 134 9.77 3.30 6.63
C SER A 134 10.64 2.46 7.54
N THR A 135 10.27 1.19 7.69
CA THR A 135 10.76 0.33 8.77
C THR A 135 12.00 -0.47 8.37
N LEU A 136 12.12 -0.83 7.07
CA LEU A 136 13.12 -1.79 6.58
C LEU A 136 13.11 -3.11 7.38
N GLY A 137 11.93 -3.49 7.92
CA GLY A 137 11.75 -4.66 8.77
C GLY A 137 12.34 -4.52 10.18
N TYR A 138 12.83 -3.34 10.58
CA TYR A 138 13.29 -3.08 11.94
C TYR A 138 12.14 -2.65 12.84
N VAL A 139 11.92 -3.40 13.93
CA VAL A 139 10.92 -3.06 14.94
C VAL A 139 11.17 -1.67 15.54
N GLY A 140 12.43 -1.30 15.78
CA GLY A 140 12.81 0.01 16.32
C GLY A 140 12.56 1.21 15.42
N ARG A 141 12.14 0.99 14.15
CA ARG A 141 11.73 2.05 13.21
C ARG A 141 10.21 2.20 13.11
N SER A 142 9.46 1.49 13.94
CA SER A 142 8.00 1.60 14.02
C SER A 142 7.58 2.91 14.67
N PHE A 143 6.45 3.46 14.23
CA PHE A 143 5.86 4.71 14.73
C PHE A 143 6.78 5.94 14.54
N ILE A 144 7.67 5.89 13.55
CA ILE A 144 8.54 7.00 13.14
C ILE A 144 8.09 7.42 11.74
N LEU A 145 7.05 8.24 11.71
CA LEU A 145 6.43 8.71 10.47
C LEU A 145 7.43 9.55 9.67
N ALA A 146 7.54 9.27 8.37
CA ALA A 146 8.32 10.12 7.48
C ALA A 146 7.68 11.52 7.38
N THR A 147 8.49 12.56 7.51
CA THR A 147 8.03 13.96 7.40
C THR A 147 7.94 14.45 5.95
N LYS A 148 8.58 13.73 5.03
CA LYS A 148 8.63 14.04 3.59
C LYS A 148 8.64 12.77 2.76
N ASP A 149 8.07 12.88 1.57
CA ASP A 149 8.20 11.87 0.52
C ASP A 149 9.67 11.72 0.09
N ALA A 150 10.08 10.50 -0.27
CA ALA A 150 11.31 10.28 -1.03
C ALA A 150 11.21 10.95 -2.41
N ILE A 151 12.35 11.28 -3.04
CA ILE A 151 12.37 11.96 -4.35
C ILE A 151 11.58 11.16 -5.39
N LEU A 152 11.75 9.84 -5.43
CA LEU A 152 10.98 8.96 -6.32
C LEU A 152 9.47 9.08 -6.10
N VAL A 153 9.02 9.03 -4.84
CA VAL A 153 7.59 9.16 -4.49
C VAL A 153 7.05 10.52 -4.92
N LYS A 154 7.82 11.60 -4.68
CA LYS A 154 7.45 12.95 -5.12
C LYS A 154 7.33 13.03 -6.65
N MET A 155 8.26 12.43 -7.38
CA MET A 155 8.23 12.39 -8.85
C MET A 155 7.00 11.62 -9.35
N LEU A 156 6.75 10.42 -8.83
CA LEU A 156 5.58 9.61 -9.20
C LEU A 156 4.28 10.39 -8.99
N LYS A 157 4.09 10.98 -7.80
CA LYS A 157 2.91 11.80 -7.50
C LYS A 157 2.78 13.01 -8.43
N SER A 158 3.89 13.69 -8.75
CA SER A 158 3.89 14.84 -9.67
C SER A 158 3.53 14.47 -11.12
N LEU A 159 3.75 13.21 -11.51
CA LEU A 159 3.33 12.68 -12.81
C LEU A 159 1.89 12.15 -12.80
N GLY A 160 1.20 12.26 -11.65
CA GLY A 160 -0.19 11.86 -11.46
C GLY A 160 -0.39 10.44 -10.93
N ALA A 161 0.67 9.73 -10.51
CA ALA A 161 0.56 8.39 -9.95
C ALA A 161 0.03 8.42 -8.50
N ILE A 162 -0.73 7.40 -8.14
CA ILE A 162 -1.37 7.21 -6.83
C ILE A 162 -0.66 6.10 -6.08
N VAL A 163 -0.18 6.38 -4.86
CA VAL A 163 0.50 5.35 -4.05
C VAL A 163 -0.52 4.65 -3.14
N LEU A 164 -0.73 3.36 -3.38
CA LEU A 164 -1.77 2.57 -2.71
C LEU A 164 -1.34 2.08 -1.32
N ALA A 165 -0.14 1.54 -1.23
CA ALA A 165 0.39 0.94 -0.02
C ALA A 165 1.90 0.73 -0.13
N LYS A 166 2.50 0.32 0.99
CA LYS A 166 3.88 -0.17 1.05
C LYS A 166 3.93 -1.69 1.12
N SER A 167 4.91 -2.29 0.45
CA SER A 167 5.07 -3.74 0.41
C SER A 167 6.19 -4.26 1.30
N ASN A 168 6.05 -5.52 1.70
CA ASN A 168 6.96 -6.19 2.61
C ASN A 168 8.32 -6.52 1.97
N LEU A 169 9.34 -6.63 2.82
CA LEU A 169 10.74 -6.88 2.47
C LEU A 169 11.41 -7.72 3.56
N PRO A 170 12.56 -8.37 3.30
CA PRO A 170 13.38 -8.91 4.36
C PRO A 170 14.00 -7.81 5.19
N GLN A 171 14.25 -8.11 6.46
CA GLN A 171 14.92 -7.16 7.35
C GLN A 171 16.22 -6.66 6.71
N SER A 172 16.43 -5.34 6.75
CA SER A 172 17.58 -4.64 6.17
C SER A 172 17.74 -4.73 4.65
N ILE A 173 16.80 -5.37 3.93
CA ILE A 173 16.86 -5.60 2.47
C ILE A 173 17.92 -6.65 2.08
N MET A 174 18.50 -7.37 3.05
CA MET A 174 19.68 -8.24 2.85
C MET A 174 19.36 -9.74 2.87
N TRP A 175 18.23 -10.17 2.29
CA TRP A 175 17.90 -11.60 2.18
C TRP A 175 17.07 -11.92 0.93
N CYS A 176 17.12 -13.18 0.49
CA CYS A 176 16.39 -13.68 -0.68
C CYS A 176 15.03 -14.28 -0.34
N GLU A 177 14.60 -14.21 0.92
CA GLU A 177 13.25 -14.56 1.37
C GLU A 177 12.66 -13.35 2.10
N THR A 178 11.41 -13.02 1.79
CA THR A 178 10.75 -11.81 2.32
C THR A 178 10.18 -12.10 3.71
N GLU A 179 11.03 -12.00 4.73
CA GLU A 179 10.66 -12.15 6.14
C GLU A 179 11.37 -11.11 7.02
N ASN A 180 10.64 -10.56 7.98
CA ASN A 180 11.22 -9.71 9.02
C ASN A 180 10.43 -9.81 10.33
N PRO A 181 11.03 -9.48 11.49
CA PRO A 181 10.36 -9.61 12.79
C PRO A 181 9.15 -8.70 12.99
N LEU A 182 9.03 -7.61 12.20
CA LEU A 182 7.93 -6.66 12.33
C LEU A 182 6.67 -7.10 11.60
N TRP A 183 6.79 -7.45 10.33
CA TRP A 183 5.66 -7.79 9.46
C TRP A 183 5.47 -9.30 9.30
N GLY A 184 6.51 -10.10 9.50
CA GLY A 184 6.52 -11.55 9.31
C GLY A 184 6.86 -11.96 7.88
N LEU A 185 6.65 -13.24 7.59
CA LEU A 185 6.92 -13.88 6.30
C LEU A 185 5.87 -13.49 5.26
N THR A 186 6.32 -13.13 4.06
CA THR A 186 5.49 -13.11 2.86
C THR A 186 5.67 -14.40 2.07
N THR A 187 4.58 -15.05 1.70
CA THR A 187 4.59 -16.34 0.97
C THR A 187 4.27 -16.15 -0.52
N ASN A 188 4.64 -17.16 -1.33
CA ASN A 188 4.37 -17.14 -2.77
C ASN A 188 2.87 -17.40 -3.04
N PRO A 189 2.20 -16.56 -3.86
CA PRO A 189 0.78 -16.70 -4.15
C PRO A 189 0.41 -17.99 -4.90
N MET A 190 1.35 -18.60 -5.63
CA MET A 190 1.13 -19.86 -6.34
C MET A 190 1.20 -21.08 -5.42
N ASN A 191 2.01 -20.99 -4.37
CA ASN A 191 2.12 -22.03 -3.35
C ASN A 191 2.76 -21.44 -2.09
N LYS A 192 1.96 -21.42 -1.01
CA LYS A 192 2.33 -20.83 0.29
C LYS A 192 3.57 -21.43 0.95
N ASP A 193 3.98 -22.63 0.52
CA ASP A 193 5.15 -23.33 1.06
C ASP A 193 6.47 -22.86 0.40
N TYR A 194 6.39 -21.97 -0.61
CA TYR A 194 7.56 -21.36 -1.26
C TYR A 194 7.67 -19.85 -0.96
N THR A 195 8.89 -19.36 -1.05
CA THR A 195 9.19 -17.92 -1.00
C THR A 195 8.79 -17.22 -2.30
N PRO A 196 8.28 -15.97 -2.25
CA PRO A 196 8.17 -15.11 -3.44
C PRO A 196 9.53 -14.51 -3.83
N GLY A 197 10.61 -14.90 -3.14
CA GLY A 197 11.94 -14.35 -3.29
C GLY A 197 12.17 -13.12 -2.41
N GLY A 198 13.26 -12.43 -2.68
CA GLY A 198 13.72 -11.29 -1.92
C GLY A 198 14.81 -10.54 -2.69
N SER A 199 15.07 -9.27 -2.35
CA SER A 199 14.52 -8.58 -1.19
C SER A 199 13.20 -7.82 -1.45
N THR A 200 12.61 -7.98 -2.64
CA THR A 200 11.42 -7.23 -3.08
C THR A 200 10.23 -8.17 -3.31
N GLY A 201 10.07 -9.19 -2.47
CA GLY A 201 9.03 -10.21 -2.66
C GLY A 201 7.61 -9.67 -2.48
N GLY A 202 7.39 -8.72 -1.55
CA GLY A 202 6.07 -8.10 -1.36
C GLY A 202 5.54 -7.44 -2.64
N GLU A 203 6.35 -6.62 -3.31
CA GLU A 203 5.99 -6.05 -4.63
C GLU A 203 5.76 -7.14 -5.68
N ALA A 204 6.63 -8.17 -5.73
CA ALA A 204 6.49 -9.24 -6.71
C ALA A 204 5.13 -9.95 -6.59
N VAL A 205 4.67 -10.20 -5.36
CA VAL A 205 3.34 -10.75 -5.10
C VAL A 205 2.23 -9.82 -5.55
N LEU A 206 2.31 -8.53 -5.20
CA LEU A 206 1.29 -7.54 -5.55
C LEU A 206 1.14 -7.39 -7.07
N ILE A 207 2.26 -7.29 -7.79
CA ILE A 207 2.27 -7.19 -9.26
C ILE A 207 1.74 -8.48 -9.88
N TYR A 208 2.20 -9.65 -9.42
CA TYR A 208 1.75 -10.94 -9.94
C TYR A 208 0.24 -11.13 -9.81
N CYS A 209 -0.34 -10.69 -8.69
CA CYS A 209 -1.76 -10.79 -8.42
C CYS A 209 -2.59 -9.60 -8.95
N GLY A 210 -1.98 -8.66 -9.68
CA GLY A 210 -2.69 -7.50 -10.23
C GLY A 210 -3.23 -6.53 -9.17
N ALA A 211 -2.52 -6.37 -8.05
CA ALA A 211 -2.85 -5.51 -6.91
C ALA A 211 -1.89 -4.30 -6.77
N SER A 212 -1.15 -3.96 -7.83
CA SER A 212 -0.31 -2.77 -7.97
C SER A 212 -0.36 -2.22 -9.39
#